data_AF-A0A1M3T7A5-F1
#
_entry.id   AF-A0A1M3T7A5-F1
#
_cell.length_a   1.000
_cell.length_b   1.000
_cell.length_c   1.000
_cell.angle_alpha   90.00
_cell.angle_beta   90.00
_cell.angle_gamma   90.00
#
_symmetry.space_group_name_H-M   'P 1'
#
loop_
_entity.id
_entity.type
_entity.pdbx_description
1 polymer ?
#
loop_
_entity_poly.entity_id
_entity_poly.type
_entity_poly.pdbx_seq_one_letter_code
_entity_poly.pdbx_strand_id
1 'polypeptide(L)'
;MVDSIAQYRQQLLRLSSTVAEMSEEPSTVFSLLIRIFEEFDREFPTACANKLFASVVSSLFSLELEYGQSAIFSSVASPTFPKDFRNMNGSSEAYVYFLLPHEVSTPELLDNTDEINDLFSFYKESVVGLERETFVYPKARVDGSSAYQTLQMLSGEILRRERLIQSILQSDPVLAHLASMYIRRQITFYLSSERLRPSELA
;
A
#
# COMPACT_ATOMS: atom_id res chain seq x y z
N MET A 1 23.97 16.99 -17.43
CA MET A 1 24.21 15.56 -17.17
C MET A 1 23.30 15.23 -15.99
N VAL A 2 22.10 14.73 -16.24
CA VAL A 2 21.16 14.39 -15.15
C VAL A 2 21.51 12.95 -14.80
N ASP A 3 22.20 12.75 -13.69
CA ASP A 3 22.34 11.41 -13.11
C ASP A 3 20.92 10.85 -12.94
N SER A 4 20.62 9.77 -13.64
CA SER A 4 19.28 9.19 -13.59
C SER A 4 19.02 8.65 -12.18
N ILE A 5 17.79 8.76 -11.70
CA ILE A 5 17.39 8.19 -10.39
C ILE A 5 17.74 6.69 -10.33
N ALA A 6 17.73 5.99 -11.46
CA ALA A 6 18.19 4.62 -11.58
C ALA A 6 19.69 4.45 -11.24
N GLN A 7 20.56 5.35 -11.71
CA GLN A 7 21.98 5.37 -11.35
C GLN A 7 22.19 5.65 -9.85
N TYR A 8 21.38 6.53 -9.25
CA TYR A 8 21.42 6.77 -7.81
C TYR A 8 20.98 5.54 -6.99
N ARG A 9 19.90 4.85 -7.39
CA ARG A 9 19.49 3.59 -6.75
C ARG A 9 20.59 2.53 -6.87
N GLN A 10 21.18 2.37 -8.05
CA GLN A 10 22.29 1.45 -8.27
C GLN A 10 23.52 1.81 -7.42
N GLN A 11 23.78 3.10 -7.19
CA GLN A 11 24.81 3.55 -6.24
C GLN A 11 24.44 3.22 -4.79
N LEU A 12 23.19 3.38 -4.36
CA LEU A 12 22.75 2.99 -3.02
C LEU A 12 22.91 1.47 -2.78
N LEU A 13 22.56 0.66 -3.78
CA LEU A 13 22.77 -0.79 -3.72
C LEU A 13 24.27 -1.14 -3.63
N ARG A 14 25.13 -0.46 -4.40
CA ARG A 14 26.58 -0.66 -4.34
C ARG A 14 27.21 -0.20 -3.03
N LEU A 15 26.81 0.96 -2.52
CA LEU A 15 27.24 1.46 -1.21
C LEU A 15 26.87 0.48 -0.11
N SER A 16 25.70 -0.16 -0.22
CA SER A 16 25.29 -1.18 0.74
C SER A 16 26.16 -2.45 0.71
N SER A 17 26.61 -2.88 -0.47
CA SER A 17 27.61 -3.95 -0.59
C SER A 17 29.00 -3.54 -0.06
N THR A 18 29.39 -2.27 -0.18
CA THR A 18 30.66 -1.77 0.37
C THR A 18 30.61 -1.60 1.91
N VAL A 19 29.45 -1.24 2.47
CA VAL A 19 29.24 -1.21 3.92
C VAL A 19 29.23 -2.63 4.50
N ALA A 20 28.69 -3.61 3.76
CA ALA A 20 28.77 -5.04 4.09
C ALA A 20 30.21 -5.60 4.03
N GLU A 21 31.14 -4.98 3.32
CA GLU A 21 32.57 -5.34 3.36
C GLU A 21 33.28 -4.78 4.61
N MET A 22 32.68 -3.82 5.32
CA MET A 22 33.28 -3.13 6.47
C MET A 22 32.71 -3.55 7.85
N SER A 23 31.65 -4.36 7.89
CA SER A 23 31.07 -4.96 9.11
C SER A 23 30.25 -6.21 8.76
N GLU A 24 30.03 -7.10 9.72
CA GLU A 24 29.32 -8.40 9.67
C GLU A 24 28.38 -8.63 8.47
N GLU A 25 28.39 -9.86 7.92
CA GLU A 25 27.59 -10.28 6.76
C GLU A 25 26.20 -9.63 6.74
N PRO A 26 25.79 -9.01 5.61
CA PRO A 26 24.52 -8.31 5.53
C PRO A 26 23.40 -9.29 5.89
N SER A 27 22.47 -8.84 6.72
CA SER A 27 21.38 -9.70 7.18
C SER A 27 20.66 -10.34 5.99
N THR A 28 20.20 -11.58 6.15
CA THR A 28 19.49 -12.32 5.09
C THR A 28 18.36 -11.51 4.44
N VAL A 29 17.67 -10.69 5.24
CA VAL A 29 16.60 -9.80 4.78
C VAL A 29 17.13 -8.74 3.81
N PHE A 30 18.27 -8.13 4.13
CA PHE A 30 18.88 -7.11 3.30
C PHE A 30 19.36 -7.68 1.96
N SER A 31 19.97 -8.87 1.96
CA SER A 31 20.34 -9.57 0.72
C SER A 31 19.13 -9.93 -0.13
N LEU A 32 18.01 -10.33 0.49
CA LEU A 32 16.76 -10.58 -0.24
C LEU A 32 16.18 -9.31 -0.87
N LEU A 33 16.24 -8.18 -0.17
CA LEU A 33 15.77 -6.89 -0.70
C LEU A 33 16.59 -6.44 -1.91
N ILE A 34 17.93 -6.55 -1.86
CA ILE A 34 18.79 -6.26 -3.02
C ILE A 34 18.35 -7.09 -4.22
N ARG A 35 18.16 -8.41 -4.02
CA ARG A 35 17.74 -9.30 -5.09
C ARG A 35 16.37 -8.91 -5.66
N ILE A 36 15.40 -8.57 -4.81
CA ILE A 36 14.08 -8.10 -5.26
C ILE A 36 14.21 -6.82 -6.10
N PHE A 37 15.10 -5.89 -5.73
CA PHE A 37 15.29 -4.66 -6.49
C PHE A 37 15.97 -4.89 -7.85
N GLU A 38 16.90 -5.85 -7.94
CA GLU A 38 17.46 -6.29 -9.22
C GLU A 38 16.40 -6.92 -10.12
N GLU A 39 15.48 -7.70 -9.55
CA GLU A 39 14.35 -8.28 -10.27
C GLU A 39 13.39 -7.18 -10.77
N PHE A 40 13.15 -6.13 -9.98
CA PHE A 40 12.34 -4.99 -10.44
C PHE A 40 12.94 -4.33 -11.68
N ASP A 41 14.25 -4.15 -11.71
CA ASP A 41 14.96 -3.56 -12.85
C ASP A 41 14.96 -4.43 -14.10
N ARG A 42 14.83 -5.75 -13.93
CA ARG A 42 14.80 -6.70 -15.04
C ARG A 42 13.39 -6.82 -15.64
N GLU A 43 12.36 -6.84 -14.80
CA GLU A 43 11.00 -7.18 -15.21
C GLU A 43 10.13 -5.95 -15.53
N PHE A 44 10.45 -4.77 -14.97
CA PHE A 44 9.59 -3.59 -15.08
C PHE A 44 10.28 -2.41 -15.79
N PRO A 45 9.52 -1.55 -16.50
CA PRO A 45 10.04 -0.29 -17.00
C PRO A 45 10.65 0.54 -15.86
N THR A 46 11.70 1.32 -16.15
CA THR A 46 12.45 2.08 -15.14
C THR A 46 11.56 2.96 -14.25
N ALA A 47 10.55 3.61 -14.81
CA ALA A 47 9.61 4.42 -14.03
C ALA A 47 8.82 3.57 -13.02
N CYS A 48 8.31 2.41 -13.44
CA CYS A 48 7.62 1.45 -12.58
C CYS A 48 8.57 0.86 -11.52
N ALA A 49 9.77 0.40 -11.92
CA ALA A 49 10.77 -0.12 -10.99
C ALA A 49 11.17 0.90 -9.91
N ASN A 50 11.26 2.19 -10.27
CA ASN A 50 11.50 3.27 -9.30
C ASN A 50 10.33 3.45 -8.32
N LYS A 51 9.09 3.31 -8.79
CA LYS A 51 7.90 3.36 -7.93
C LYS A 51 7.82 2.17 -6.98
N LEU A 52 8.07 0.96 -7.48
CA LEU A 52 8.13 -0.25 -6.66
C LEU A 52 9.22 -0.14 -5.58
N PHE A 53 10.41 0.34 -5.94
CA PHE A 53 11.48 0.61 -4.98
C PHE A 53 11.06 1.62 -3.90
N ALA A 54 10.49 2.76 -4.32
CA ALA A 54 10.03 3.79 -3.39
C ALA A 54 8.94 3.27 -2.44
N SER A 55 8.00 2.47 -2.96
CA SER A 55 6.94 1.86 -2.16
C SER A 55 7.51 0.92 -1.09
N VAL A 56 8.48 0.06 -1.45
CA VAL A 56 9.14 -0.83 -0.47
C VAL A 56 9.87 -0.03 0.61
N VAL A 57 10.63 1.00 0.25
CA VAL A 57 11.32 1.86 1.23
C VAL A 57 10.32 2.56 2.15
N SER A 58 9.22 3.07 1.60
CA SER A 58 8.18 3.72 2.40
C SER A 58 7.50 2.74 3.37
N SER A 59 7.29 1.50 2.96
CA SER A 59 6.70 0.47 3.84
C SER A 59 7.67 -0.01 4.91
N LEU A 60 8.98 -0.10 4.62
CA LEU A 60 9.99 -0.37 5.66
C LEU A 60 10.02 0.76 6.70
N PHE A 61 9.95 2.01 6.26
CA PHE A 61 9.87 3.16 7.17
C PHE A 61 8.59 3.14 8.02
N SER A 62 7.44 2.78 7.44
CA SER A 62 6.21 2.68 8.23
C SER A 62 6.27 1.57 9.28
N LEU A 63 6.87 0.41 8.96
CA LEU A 63 7.06 -0.67 9.92
C LEU A 63 7.92 -0.24 11.13
N GLU A 64 8.97 0.56 10.89
CA GLU A 64 9.79 1.16 11.96
C GLU A 64 8.92 2.04 12.88
N LEU A 65 8.05 2.87 12.28
CA LEU A 65 7.12 3.72 13.03
C LEU A 65 6.09 2.91 13.83
N GLU A 66 5.52 1.83 13.26
CA GLU A 66 4.58 0.96 13.95
C GLU A 66 5.24 0.25 15.15
N TYR A 67 6.45 -0.26 14.94
CA TYR A 67 7.19 -1.01 15.96
C TYR A 67 7.65 -0.09 17.11
N GLY A 68 8.20 1.08 16.78
CA GLY A 68 8.82 1.96 17.77
C GLY A 68 7.88 3.00 18.39
N GLN A 69 6.78 3.36 17.72
CA GLN A 69 6.03 4.59 18.02
C GLN A 69 4.50 4.47 17.90
N SER A 70 3.92 3.27 17.82
CA SER A 70 2.46 3.10 17.71
C SER A 70 1.66 3.84 18.80
N ALA A 71 2.19 3.97 20.01
CA ALA A 71 1.56 4.75 21.08
C ALA A 71 1.44 6.26 20.75
N ILE A 72 2.36 6.80 19.94
CA ILE A 72 2.37 8.21 19.52
C ILE A 72 1.24 8.48 18.53
N PHE A 73 0.82 7.50 17.72
CA PHE A 73 -0.23 7.70 16.72
C PHE A 73 -1.55 8.16 17.35
N SER A 74 -1.86 7.63 18.53
CA SER A 74 -3.03 8.06 19.31
C SER A 74 -3.01 9.53 19.75
N SER A 75 -1.82 10.15 19.80
CA SER A 75 -1.59 11.54 20.19
C SER A 75 -1.51 12.51 19.01
N VAL A 76 -1.43 12.01 17.78
CA VAL A 76 -1.36 12.86 16.58
C VAL A 76 -2.75 13.39 16.23
N ALA A 77 -2.98 14.68 16.48
CA ALA A 77 -4.26 15.35 16.20
C ALA A 77 -4.43 15.83 14.75
N SER A 78 -3.49 15.50 13.84
CA SER A 78 -3.56 15.97 12.45
C SER A 78 -4.66 15.23 11.67
N PRO A 79 -5.58 15.95 11.00
CA PRO A 79 -6.62 15.30 10.21
C PRO A 79 -6.13 14.48 9.01
N THR A 80 -4.94 14.79 8.49
CA THR A 80 -4.37 14.08 7.32
C THR A 80 -3.56 12.86 7.72
N PHE A 81 -3.12 12.79 8.98
CA PHE A 81 -2.19 11.76 9.43
C PHE A 81 -2.68 10.33 9.16
N PRO A 82 -3.95 9.95 9.44
CA PRO A 82 -4.42 8.60 9.14
C PRO A 82 -4.22 8.21 7.67
N LYS A 83 -4.49 9.14 6.74
CA LYS A 83 -4.36 8.88 5.30
C LYS A 83 -2.89 8.88 4.87
N ASP A 84 -2.10 9.84 5.35
CA ASP A 84 -0.68 9.91 5.05
C ASP A 84 0.05 8.65 5.52
N PHE A 85 -0.25 8.21 6.74
CA PHE A 85 0.30 6.97 7.30
C PHE A 85 -0.14 5.74 6.51
N ARG A 86 -1.43 5.68 6.15
CA ARG A 86 -1.98 4.57 5.37
C ARG A 86 -1.36 4.44 3.98
N ASN A 87 -1.01 5.55 3.35
CA ASN A 87 -0.32 5.56 2.07
C ASN A 87 1.11 5.00 2.17
N MET A 88 1.75 5.09 3.34
CA MET A 88 3.09 4.53 3.57
C MET A 88 3.05 3.02 3.85
N ASN A 89 2.15 2.58 4.74
CA ASN A 89 2.09 1.17 5.16
C ASN A 89 1.23 0.26 4.26
N GLY A 90 0.49 0.85 3.32
CA GLY A 90 -0.50 0.14 2.52
C GLY A 90 0.00 -0.74 1.40
N SER A 91 1.17 -0.42 0.87
CA SER A 91 1.71 -1.07 -0.33
C SER A 91 0.77 -1.04 -1.56
N SER A 92 -0.29 -0.23 -1.58
CA SER A 92 -1.22 -0.11 -2.72
C SER A 92 -0.50 0.26 -4.00
N GLU A 93 0.48 1.16 -3.91
CA GLU A 93 1.34 1.52 -5.03
C GLU A 93 2.01 0.28 -5.63
N ALA A 94 2.64 -0.56 -4.81
CA ALA A 94 3.25 -1.80 -5.29
C ALA A 94 2.24 -2.75 -5.97
N TYR A 95 1.08 -3.00 -5.34
CA TYR A 95 0.05 -3.87 -5.91
C TYR A 95 -0.44 -3.40 -7.28
N VAL A 96 -0.68 -2.09 -7.42
CA VAL A 96 -1.18 -1.54 -8.69
C VAL A 96 -0.11 -1.57 -9.77
N TYR A 97 1.14 -1.20 -9.45
CA TYR A 97 2.24 -1.21 -10.43
C TYR A 97 2.66 -2.62 -10.84
N PHE A 98 2.49 -3.65 -10.00
CA PHE A 98 2.70 -5.04 -10.42
C PHE A 98 1.72 -5.50 -11.50
N LEU A 99 0.52 -4.91 -11.55
CA LEU A 99 -0.54 -5.33 -12.47
C LEU A 99 -0.66 -4.41 -13.69
N LEU A 100 -0.30 -3.13 -13.52
CA LEU A 100 -0.38 -2.09 -14.55
C LEU A 100 1.01 -1.45 -14.78
N PRO A 101 2.04 -2.22 -15.17
CA PRO A 101 3.44 -1.76 -15.16
C PRO A 101 3.78 -0.70 -16.22
N HIS A 102 2.92 -0.55 -17.23
CA HIS A 102 3.10 0.39 -18.33
C HIS A 102 2.15 1.59 -18.25
N GLU A 103 1.26 1.60 -17.27
CA GLU A 103 0.16 2.56 -17.21
C GLU A 103 0.35 3.52 -16.04
N VAL A 104 -0.15 4.74 -16.19
CA VAL A 104 -0.16 5.70 -15.10
C VAL A 104 -1.22 5.25 -14.09
N SER A 105 -0.76 4.75 -12.94
CA SER A 105 -1.65 4.51 -11.80
C SER A 105 -2.33 5.81 -11.39
N THR A 106 -3.66 5.78 -11.26
CA THR A 106 -4.40 6.92 -10.74
C THR A 106 -4.38 6.87 -9.20
N PRO A 107 -4.21 8.00 -8.50
CA PRO A 107 -4.30 8.04 -7.03
C PRO A 107 -5.60 7.40 -6.51
N GLU A 108 -6.70 7.51 -7.28
CA GLU A 108 -7.97 6.90 -6.96
C GLU A 108 -7.90 5.38 -6.88
N LEU A 109 -7.11 4.72 -7.74
CA LEU A 109 -6.97 3.26 -7.74
C LEU A 109 -6.12 2.78 -6.55
N LEU A 110 -5.10 3.57 -6.17
CA LEU A 110 -4.30 3.32 -4.96
C LEU A 110 -5.17 3.43 -3.71
N ASP A 111 -5.93 4.52 -3.59
CA ASP A 111 -6.86 4.73 -2.50
C ASP A 111 -7.92 3.62 -2.43
N ASN A 112 -8.49 3.23 -3.57
CA ASN A 112 -9.49 2.18 -3.61
C ASN A 112 -8.93 0.83 -3.13
N THR A 113 -7.69 0.52 -3.50
CA THR A 113 -6.96 -0.67 -3.02
C THR A 113 -6.87 -0.69 -1.49
N ASP A 114 -6.46 0.43 -0.91
CA ASP A 114 -6.28 0.55 0.54
C ASP A 114 -7.60 0.49 1.29
N GLU A 115 -8.63 1.15 0.77
CA GLU A 115 -9.95 1.21 1.41
C GLU A 115 -10.69 -0.11 1.37
N ILE A 116 -10.57 -0.86 0.26
CA ILE A 116 -11.09 -2.23 0.19
C ILE A 116 -10.37 -3.08 1.24
N ASN A 117 -9.05 -2.98 1.34
CA ASN A 117 -8.31 -3.72 2.36
C ASN A 117 -8.81 -3.38 3.77
N ASP A 118 -8.89 -2.09 4.13
CA ASP A 118 -9.33 -1.63 5.45
C ASP A 118 -10.76 -2.08 5.79
N LEU A 119 -11.66 -2.08 4.80
CA LEU A 119 -13.03 -2.52 4.99
C LEU A 119 -13.11 -4.04 5.26
N PHE A 120 -12.43 -4.85 4.44
CA PHE A 120 -12.51 -6.30 4.52
C PHE A 120 -11.62 -6.90 5.62
N SER A 121 -10.54 -6.22 6.01
CA SER A 121 -9.65 -6.68 7.07
C SER A 121 -10.15 -6.31 8.47
N PHE A 122 -11.03 -5.31 8.60
CA PHE A 122 -11.52 -4.80 9.89
C PHE A 122 -12.03 -5.90 10.83
N TYR A 123 -12.81 -6.85 10.33
CA TYR A 123 -13.33 -7.93 11.18
C TYR A 123 -12.20 -8.73 11.84
N LYS A 124 -11.24 -9.16 11.02
CA LYS A 124 -10.10 -9.95 11.46
C LYS A 124 -9.19 -9.13 12.40
N GLU A 125 -8.87 -7.90 12.04
CA GLU A 125 -7.92 -7.04 12.77
C GLU A 125 -8.50 -6.53 14.08
N SER A 126 -9.78 -6.15 14.08
CA SER A 126 -10.36 -5.35 15.15
C SER A 126 -11.48 -6.02 15.94
N VAL A 127 -12.28 -6.90 15.31
CA VAL A 127 -13.35 -7.62 16.02
C VAL A 127 -12.79 -8.88 16.67
N VAL A 128 -12.08 -9.67 15.88
CA VAL A 128 -11.34 -10.85 16.34
C VAL A 128 -10.03 -10.45 17.01
N GLY A 129 -9.28 -9.58 16.34
CA GLY A 129 -7.97 -9.14 16.77
C GLY A 129 -8.01 -7.95 17.73
N LEU A 130 -6.82 -7.58 18.19
CA LEU A 130 -6.61 -6.47 19.12
C LEU A 130 -6.04 -5.22 18.42
N GLU A 131 -5.99 -5.23 17.08
CA GLU A 131 -5.41 -4.12 16.31
C GLU A 131 -6.37 -2.93 16.33
N ARG A 132 -5.87 -1.79 16.83
CA ARG A 132 -6.61 -0.51 16.97
C ARG A 132 -5.88 0.69 16.37
N GLU A 133 -4.70 0.46 15.82
CA GLU A 133 -3.90 1.49 15.16
C GLU A 133 -3.92 1.30 13.62
N THR A 134 -4.89 0.54 13.11
CA THR A 134 -5.24 0.42 11.69
C THR A 134 -6.16 1.57 11.27
N PHE A 135 -6.16 1.96 9.99
CA PHE A 135 -6.76 3.20 9.46
C PHE A 135 -8.12 3.60 10.08
N VAL A 136 -9.03 2.64 10.27
CA VAL A 136 -10.40 2.88 10.74
C VAL A 136 -10.46 3.64 12.08
N TYR A 137 -9.62 3.26 13.05
CA TYR A 137 -9.66 3.84 14.40
C TYR A 137 -9.02 5.23 14.50
N PRO A 138 -7.80 5.48 13.98
CA PRO A 138 -7.25 6.83 13.87
C PRO A 138 -8.18 7.76 13.08
N LYS A 139 -8.77 7.28 11.97
CA LYS A 139 -9.73 8.08 11.20
C LYS A 139 -10.99 8.42 12.00
N ALA A 140 -11.57 7.44 12.69
CA ALA A 140 -12.72 7.67 13.58
C ALA A 140 -12.41 8.69 14.69
N ARG A 141 -11.23 8.59 15.33
CA ARG A 141 -10.75 9.53 16.36
C ARG A 141 -10.66 10.96 15.83
N VAL A 142 -9.97 11.14 14.70
CA VAL A 142 -9.78 12.44 14.06
C VAL A 142 -11.10 13.09 13.67
N ASP A 143 -12.03 12.29 13.15
CA ASP A 143 -13.33 12.79 12.68
C ASP A 143 -14.35 12.98 13.80
N GLY A 144 -14.04 12.56 15.03
CA GLY A 144 -15.01 12.51 16.13
C GLY A 144 -16.18 11.58 15.83
N SER A 145 -15.95 10.51 15.07
CA SER A 145 -16.95 9.53 14.65
C SER A 145 -16.69 8.15 15.25
N SER A 146 -17.64 7.24 15.08
CA SER A 146 -17.49 5.83 15.46
C SER A 146 -16.81 5.01 14.36
N ALA A 147 -16.15 3.91 14.73
CA ALA A 147 -15.61 2.95 13.76
C ALA A 147 -16.67 2.48 12.75
N TYR A 148 -17.91 2.27 13.20
CA TYR A 148 -19.03 1.93 12.32
C TYR A 148 -19.29 3.00 11.26
N GLN A 149 -19.34 4.28 11.64
CA GLN A 149 -19.51 5.39 10.69
C GLN A 149 -18.33 5.46 9.70
N THR A 150 -17.10 5.22 10.16
CA THR A 150 -15.94 5.14 9.28
C THR A 150 -16.05 4.00 8.27
N LEU A 151 -16.52 2.82 8.67
CA LEU A 151 -16.74 1.69 7.76
C LEU A 151 -17.85 1.99 6.73
N GLN A 152 -18.94 2.65 7.15
CA GLN A 152 -19.99 3.09 6.23
C GLN A 152 -19.45 4.10 5.20
N MET A 153 -18.62 5.04 5.66
CA MET A 153 -17.94 6.00 4.80
C MET A 153 -17.02 5.30 3.79
N LEU A 154 -16.18 4.36 4.24
CA LEU A 154 -15.33 3.55 3.37
C LEU A 154 -16.14 2.81 2.29
N SER A 155 -17.25 2.16 2.66
CA SER A 155 -18.12 1.49 1.69
C SER A 155 -18.67 2.44 0.62
N GLY A 156 -19.04 3.67 1.00
CA GLY A 156 -19.50 4.68 0.06
C GLY A 156 -18.37 5.19 -0.84
N GLU A 157 -17.20 5.42 -0.26
CA GLU A 157 -16.01 5.90 -0.95
C GLU A 157 -15.46 4.90 -1.97
N ILE A 158 -15.48 3.61 -1.68
CA ILE A 158 -15.09 2.55 -2.63
C ILE A 158 -15.95 2.62 -3.90
N LEU A 159 -17.28 2.70 -3.75
CA LEU A 159 -18.21 2.79 -4.89
C LEU A 159 -18.06 4.12 -5.65
N ARG A 160 -17.83 5.23 -4.92
CA ARG A 160 -17.60 6.54 -5.52
C ARG A 160 -16.31 6.55 -6.35
N ARG A 161 -15.23 6.00 -5.81
CA ARG A 161 -13.93 5.92 -6.48
C ARG A 161 -13.96 4.98 -7.68
N GLU A 162 -14.65 3.84 -7.61
CA GLU A 162 -14.80 2.98 -8.80
C GLU A 162 -15.41 3.76 -9.97
N ARG A 163 -16.49 4.52 -9.74
CA ARG A 163 -17.11 5.36 -10.78
C ARG A 163 -16.18 6.45 -11.29
N LEU A 164 -15.43 7.08 -10.38
CA LEU A 164 -14.46 8.12 -10.74
C LEU A 164 -13.33 7.55 -11.60
N ILE A 165 -12.79 6.38 -11.24
CA ILE A 165 -11.77 5.67 -12.03
C ILE A 165 -12.31 5.38 -13.43
N GLN A 166 -13.54 4.87 -13.55
CA GLN A 166 -14.15 4.64 -14.87
C GLN A 166 -14.31 5.94 -15.68
N SER A 167 -14.66 7.05 -15.03
CA SER A 167 -14.75 8.36 -15.70
C SER A 167 -13.40 8.90 -16.14
N ILE A 168 -12.34 8.72 -15.33
CA ILE A 168 -10.98 9.15 -15.67
C ILE A 168 -10.45 8.34 -16.87
N LEU A 169 -10.71 7.04 -16.87
CA LEU A 169 -10.22 6.09 -17.87
C LEU A 169 -11.15 5.95 -19.08
N GLN A 170 -12.18 6.79 -19.21
CA GLN A 170 -13.18 6.66 -20.28
C GLN A 170 -12.59 6.72 -21.70
N SER A 171 -11.44 7.38 -21.88
CA SER A 171 -10.72 7.46 -23.15
C SER A 171 -9.87 6.24 -23.46
N ASP A 172 -9.67 5.36 -22.49
CA ASP A 172 -8.94 4.10 -22.62
C ASP A 172 -9.79 2.93 -22.08
N PRO A 173 -10.64 2.33 -22.94
CA PRO A 173 -11.52 1.24 -22.53
C PRO A 173 -10.78 -0.01 -22.03
N VAL A 174 -9.54 -0.23 -22.48
CA VAL A 174 -8.74 -1.38 -22.06
C VAL A 174 -8.27 -1.17 -20.63
N LEU A 175 -7.70 0.00 -20.34
CA LEU A 175 -7.26 0.34 -18.99
C LEU A 175 -8.44 0.45 -18.01
N ALA A 176 -9.56 1.02 -18.44
CA ALA A 176 -10.80 1.06 -17.65
C ALA A 176 -11.29 -0.35 -17.28
N HIS A 177 -11.23 -1.29 -18.23
CA HIS A 177 -11.58 -2.69 -17.99
C HIS A 177 -10.61 -3.37 -17.01
N LEU A 178 -9.30 -3.19 -17.19
CA LEU A 178 -8.29 -3.74 -16.28
C LEU A 178 -8.46 -3.22 -14.85
N ALA A 179 -8.68 -1.93 -14.67
CA ALA A 179 -8.93 -1.33 -13.36
C ALA A 179 -10.20 -1.91 -12.70
N SER A 180 -11.32 -2.02 -13.44
CA SER A 180 -12.55 -2.64 -12.91
C SER A 180 -12.34 -4.11 -12.55
N MET A 181 -11.62 -4.85 -13.39
CA MET A 181 -11.29 -6.25 -13.14
C MET A 181 -10.43 -6.41 -11.89
N TYR A 182 -9.44 -5.55 -11.69
CA TYR A 182 -8.61 -5.56 -10.50
C TYR A 182 -9.44 -5.33 -9.22
N ILE A 183 -10.26 -4.28 -9.17
CA ILE A 183 -11.12 -3.97 -8.02
C ILE A 183 -12.02 -5.16 -7.68
N ARG A 184 -12.72 -5.71 -8.68
CA ARG A 184 -13.63 -6.85 -8.48
C ARG A 184 -12.88 -8.10 -8.02
N ARG A 185 -11.71 -8.38 -8.58
CA ARG A 185 -10.90 -9.54 -8.20
C ARG A 185 -10.32 -9.40 -6.79
N GLN A 186 -9.97 -8.19 -6.37
CA GLN A 186 -9.52 -7.94 -5.01
C GLN A 186 -10.64 -8.22 -3.98
N ILE A 187 -11.86 -7.70 -4.24
CA ILE A 187 -13.03 -8.02 -3.40
C ILE A 187 -13.29 -9.53 -3.37
N THR A 188 -13.26 -10.18 -4.53
CA THR A 188 -13.46 -11.64 -4.64
C THR A 188 -12.39 -12.40 -3.84
N PHE A 189 -11.13 -11.98 -3.96
CA PHE A 189 -10.02 -12.56 -3.20
C PHE A 189 -10.29 -12.45 -1.71
N TYR A 190 -10.68 -11.28 -1.20
CA TYR A 190 -10.96 -11.08 0.21
C TYR A 190 -12.15 -11.90 0.72
N LEU A 191 -13.23 -12.00 -0.06
CA LEU A 191 -14.38 -12.85 0.27
C LEU A 191 -14.06 -14.35 0.26
N SER A 192 -13.01 -14.76 -0.46
CA SER A 192 -12.53 -16.15 -0.50
C SER A 192 -11.38 -16.45 0.45
N SER A 193 -10.80 -15.44 1.09
CA SER A 193 -9.58 -15.58 1.87
C SER A 193 -9.87 -16.03 3.29
N GLU A 194 -9.50 -17.28 3.63
CA GLU A 194 -9.63 -17.81 5.00
C GLU A 194 -8.93 -16.91 6.04
N ARG A 195 -7.84 -16.25 5.65
CA ARG A 195 -7.11 -15.29 6.50
C ARG A 195 -8.02 -14.17 7.03
N LEU A 196 -9.03 -13.76 6.27
CA LEU A 196 -9.96 -12.69 6.64
C LEU A 196 -11.23 -13.19 7.34
N ARG A 197 -11.39 -14.52 7.46
CA ARG A 197 -12.49 -15.18 8.16
C ARG A 197 -13.89 -14.76 7.66
N PRO A 198 -14.14 -14.60 6.34
CA PRO A 198 -15.44 -14.18 5.82
C PRO A 198 -16.56 -15.20 6.14
N SER A 199 -16.22 -16.48 6.32
CA SER A 199 -17.14 -17.55 6.70
C SER A 199 -17.80 -17.37 8.07
N GLU A 200 -17.28 -16.49 8.93
CA GLU A 200 -17.81 -16.22 10.26
C GLU A 200 -18.84 -15.08 10.28
N LEU A 201 -19.00 -14.40 9.15
CA LEU A 201 -19.95 -13.31 8.96
C LEU A 201 -21.22 -13.74 8.20
N ALA A 202 -21.28 -15.00 7.77
CA ALA A 202 -22.35 -15.58 6.96
C ALA A 202 -23.46 -16.23 7.80
#